data_AF-A0A935WGJ3-F1
#
_entry.id   AF-A0A935WGJ3-F1
#
_cell.length_a   1.000
_cell.length_b   1.000
_cell.length_c   1.000
_cell.angle_alpha   90.00
_cell.angle_beta   90.00
_cell.angle_gamma   90.00
#
_symmetry.space_group_name_H-M   'P 1'
#
loop_
_entity.id
_entity.type
_entity.pdbx_description
1 polymer ?
#
loop_
_entity_poly.entity_id
_entity_poly.type
_entity_poly.pdbx_seq_one_letter_code
_entity_poly.pdbx_strand_id
1 'polypeptide(L)'
;MYGAPVREVRRHLPAGTIDSEHFDLLVRTHPWAPGARFAVRAFLSDQDSLSTLTATYGGEEILRQRDGTETATWRIEATFASLTVTFWVDQRTRAMVKEVIVISPEIRMLMVR
;
A
#
# COMPACT_ATOMS: atom_id res chain seq x y z
N MET A 1 31.67 -25.15 -13.19
CA MET A 1 30.53 -25.48 -12.30
C MET A 1 29.29 -24.95 -13.01
N TYR A 2 28.39 -25.84 -13.43
CA TYR A 2 27.24 -25.51 -14.29
C TYR A 2 26.20 -24.69 -13.53
N GLY A 3 25.79 -23.55 -14.09
CA GLY A 3 24.66 -22.77 -13.59
C GLY A 3 23.39 -23.60 -13.75
N ALA A 4 22.71 -23.88 -12.64
CA ALA A 4 21.43 -24.57 -12.68
C ALA A 4 20.47 -23.78 -13.61
N PRO A 5 19.70 -24.44 -14.48
CA PRO A 5 18.71 -23.74 -15.27
C PRO A 5 17.73 -23.04 -14.33
N VAL A 6 17.62 -21.72 -14.47
CA VAL A 6 16.58 -20.94 -13.80
C VAL A 6 15.26 -21.48 -14.35
N ARG A 7 14.57 -22.30 -13.56
CA ARG A 7 13.23 -22.76 -13.90
C ARG A 7 12.33 -21.54 -13.86
N GLU A 8 12.07 -20.97 -15.02
CA GLU A 8 11.07 -19.92 -15.21
C GLU A 8 9.70 -20.56 -14.93
N VAL A 9 9.29 -20.55 -13.65
CA VAL A 9 7.93 -20.93 -13.28
C VAL A 9 7.05 -19.79 -13.78
N ARG A 10 6.49 -19.95 -14.99
CA ARG A 10 5.39 -19.10 -15.46
C ARG A 10 4.19 -19.33 -14.53
N ARG A 11 4.16 -18.64 -13.39
CA ARG A 11 2.96 -18.54 -12.56
C ARG A 11 1.90 -17.88 -13.45
N HIS A 12 0.92 -18.67 -13.89
CA HIS A 12 -0.27 -18.13 -14.55
C HIS A 12 -1.07 -17.37 -13.51
N LEU A 13 -0.74 -16.09 -13.33
CA LEU A 13 -1.52 -15.20 -12.49
C LEU A 13 -2.80 -14.82 -13.27
N PRO A 14 -3.96 -14.76 -12.60
CA PRO A 14 -5.17 -14.24 -13.21
C PRO A 14 -4.95 -12.83 -13.77
N ALA A 15 -5.57 -12.52 -14.91
CA ALA A 15 -5.53 -11.17 -15.47
C ALA A 15 -5.97 -10.11 -14.44
N GLY A 16 -5.29 -8.96 -14.43
CA GLY A 16 -5.56 -7.88 -13.47
C GLY A 16 -4.95 -8.10 -12.07
N THR A 17 -4.14 -9.14 -11.89
CA THR A 17 -3.35 -9.33 -10.66
C THR A 17 -2.12 -8.43 -10.70
N ILE A 18 -1.88 -7.67 -9.63
CA ILE A 18 -0.62 -6.96 -9.42
C ILE A 18 0.30 -7.74 -8.47
N ASP A 19 1.59 -7.45 -8.49
CA ASP A 19 2.41 -7.80 -7.33
C ASP A 19 2.06 -6.87 -6.17
N SER A 20 1.90 -7.43 -4.97
CA SER A 20 1.57 -6.67 -3.76
C SER A 20 2.54 -5.52 -3.46
N GLU A 21 3.80 -5.64 -3.88
CA GLU A 21 4.82 -4.59 -3.75
C GLU A 21 4.46 -3.30 -4.50
N HIS A 22 3.57 -3.36 -5.50
CA HIS A 22 3.13 -2.21 -6.28
C HIS A 22 1.81 -1.60 -5.80
N PHE A 23 1.24 -2.08 -4.70
CA PHE A 23 -0.06 -1.60 -4.24
C PHE A 23 -0.02 -0.14 -3.77
N ASP A 24 1.10 0.35 -3.23
CA ASP A 24 1.26 1.75 -2.84
C ASP A 24 1.09 2.69 -4.05
N LEU A 25 1.56 2.29 -5.25
CA LEU A 25 1.37 3.05 -6.48
C LEU A 25 -0.11 3.18 -6.85
N LEU A 26 -0.89 2.10 -6.68
CA LEU A 26 -2.34 2.15 -6.88
C LEU A 26 -3.01 3.07 -5.86
N VAL A 27 -2.62 3.00 -4.59
CA VAL A 27 -3.12 3.91 -3.54
C VAL A 27 -2.84 5.36 -3.93
N ARG A 28 -1.63 5.69 -4.38
CA ARG A 28 -1.25 7.08 -4.71
C ARG A 28 -2.00 7.64 -5.92
N THR A 29 -2.24 6.81 -6.92
CA THR A 29 -2.87 7.20 -8.19
C THR A 29 -4.40 7.23 -8.12
N HIS A 30 -5.01 6.57 -7.13
CA HIS A 30 -6.47 6.48 -7.01
C HIS A 30 -7.11 7.86 -6.75
N PRO A 31 -8.25 8.21 -7.38
CA PRO A 31 -8.95 9.46 -7.14
C PRO A 31 -9.72 9.44 -5.82
N TRP A 32 -9.01 9.67 -4.71
CA TRP A 32 -9.60 9.67 -3.38
C TRP A 32 -10.61 10.80 -3.15
N ALA A 33 -11.73 10.42 -2.53
CA ALA A 33 -12.81 11.31 -2.14
C ALA A 33 -13.62 10.63 -1.01
N PRO A 34 -14.48 11.36 -0.26
CA PRO A 34 -15.38 10.77 0.71
C PRO A 34 -16.18 9.58 0.14
N GLY A 35 -16.11 8.44 0.83
CA GLY A 35 -16.76 7.19 0.42
C GLY A 35 -15.99 6.35 -0.61
N ALA A 36 -14.85 6.82 -1.12
CA ALA A 36 -14.05 6.07 -2.06
C ALA A 36 -13.47 4.78 -1.43
N ARG A 37 -13.54 3.69 -2.21
CA ARG A 37 -13.01 2.38 -1.87
C ARG A 37 -12.49 1.73 -3.14
N PHE A 38 -11.32 1.11 -3.07
CA PHE A 38 -10.82 0.25 -4.13
C PHE A 38 -10.40 -1.11 -3.60
N ALA A 39 -10.49 -2.12 -4.47
CA ALA A 39 -10.04 -3.47 -4.22
C ALA A 39 -9.29 -3.97 -5.45
N VAL A 40 -8.16 -4.63 -5.25
CA VAL A 40 -7.37 -5.21 -6.32
C VAL A 40 -6.89 -6.60 -5.91
N ARG A 41 -6.82 -7.49 -6.88
CA ARG A 41 -6.20 -8.80 -6.67
C ARG A 41 -4.68 -8.61 -6.69
N ALA A 42 -4.01 -9.08 -5.65
CA ALA A 42 -2.56 -9.02 -5.56
C ALA A 42 -1.98 -10.41 -5.32
N PHE A 43 -0.82 -10.63 -5.91
CA PHE A 43 0.05 -11.75 -5.59
C PHE A 43 0.98 -11.35 -4.45
N LEU A 44 0.98 -12.13 -3.38
CA LEU A 44 1.85 -11.98 -2.21
C LEU A 44 3.05 -12.92 -2.39
N SER A 45 4.16 -12.36 -2.87
CA SER A 45 5.39 -13.10 -3.20
C SER A 45 5.90 -13.96 -2.05
N ASP A 46 5.95 -13.40 -0.85
CA ASP A 46 6.42 -14.07 0.38
C ASP A 46 5.55 -15.27 0.81
N GLN A 47 4.26 -15.25 0.44
CA GLN A 47 3.30 -16.28 0.83
C GLN A 47 2.97 -17.26 -0.29
N ASP A 48 3.52 -17.02 -1.48
CA ASP A 48 3.14 -17.68 -2.73
C ASP A 48 1.61 -17.80 -2.89
N SER A 49 0.89 -16.71 -2.63
CA SER A 49 -0.56 -16.71 -2.53
C SER A 49 -1.21 -15.53 -3.24
N LEU A 50 -2.49 -15.68 -3.59
CA LEU A 50 -3.32 -14.58 -4.10
C LEU A 50 -4.20 -14.07 -2.97
N SER A 51 -4.27 -12.76 -2.83
CA SER A 51 -5.17 -12.09 -1.91
C SER A 51 -5.87 -10.91 -2.58
N THR A 52 -6.95 -10.44 -1.96
CA THR A 52 -7.57 -9.16 -2.36
C THR A 52 -7.13 -8.10 -1.38
N LEU A 53 -6.39 -7.13 -1.88
CA LEU A 53 -6.00 -5.95 -1.11
C LEU A 53 -7.08 -4.90 -1.29
N THR A 54 -7.52 -4.33 -0.18
CA THR A 54 -8.54 -3.29 -0.15
C THR A 54 -8.00 -2.05 0.49
N ALA A 55 -8.37 -0.89 -0.04
CA ALA A 55 -8.14 0.38 0.62
C ALA A 55 -9.36 1.28 0.55
N THR A 56 -9.54 2.07 1.60
CA THR A 56 -10.69 2.93 1.83
C THR A 56 -10.24 4.32 2.24
N TYR A 57 -10.98 5.32 1.76
CA TYR A 57 -10.79 6.68 2.19
C TYR A 57 -11.11 6.84 3.68
N GLY A 58 -10.13 7.25 4.47
CA GLY A 58 -10.23 7.47 5.91
C GLY A 58 -10.42 8.94 6.32
N GLY A 59 -10.24 9.89 5.40
CA GLY A 59 -10.41 11.33 5.65
C GLY A 59 -9.28 12.19 5.10
N GLU A 60 -9.34 13.48 5.42
CA GLU A 60 -8.26 14.43 5.16
C GLU A 60 -7.56 14.77 6.48
N GLU A 61 -6.24 14.84 6.46
CA GLU A 61 -5.43 15.20 7.63
C GLU A 61 -4.30 16.14 7.20
N ILE A 62 -4.00 17.14 8.03
CA ILE A 62 -2.81 18.00 7.85
C ILE A 62 -1.69 17.39 8.69
N LEU A 63 -0.60 17.00 8.03
CA LEU A 63 0.60 16.51 8.69
C LEU A 63 1.64 17.61 8.78
N ARG A 64 2.15 17.85 9.99
CA ARG A 64 3.29 18.73 10.23
C ARG A 64 4.59 17.93 10.15
N GLN A 65 5.44 18.32 9.22
CA GLN A 65 6.77 17.76 9.00
C GLN A 65 7.78 18.27 10.04
N ARG A 66 8.94 17.59 10.12
CA ARG A 66 10.02 17.98 11.05
C ARG A 66 10.62 19.36 10.77
N ASP A 67 10.64 19.77 9.51
CA ASP A 67 11.10 21.09 9.07
C ASP A 67 10.06 22.21 9.36
N GLY A 68 8.90 21.85 9.91
CA GLY A 68 7.80 22.76 10.19
C GLY A 68 6.81 22.94 9.05
N THR A 69 7.06 22.37 7.87
CA THR A 69 6.15 22.42 6.73
C THR A 69 4.87 21.64 7.04
N GLU A 70 3.73 22.15 6.58
CA GLU A 70 2.44 21.46 6.67
C GLU A 70 2.07 20.87 5.31
N THR A 71 1.61 19.62 5.31
CA THR A 71 1.17 18.90 4.11
C THR A 71 -0.26 18.45 4.29
N ALA A 72 -1.16 18.92 3.41
CA ALA A 72 -2.50 18.38 3.30
C ALA A 72 -2.44 16.98 2.68
N THR A 73 -3.03 16.00 3.36
CA THR A 73 -2.97 14.60 2.96
C THR A 73 -4.35 13.94 2.98
N TRP A 74 -4.54 12.93 2.13
CA TRP A 74 -5.58 11.94 2.34
C TRP A 74 -5.06 10.84 3.27
N ARG A 75 -5.81 10.50 4.31
CA ARG A 75 -5.59 9.31 5.12
C ARG A 75 -6.34 8.15 4.48
N ILE A 76 -5.62 7.10 4.13
CA ILE A 76 -6.16 5.90 3.49
C ILE A 76 -5.91 4.70 4.40
N GLU A 77 -6.95 3.93 4.66
CA GLU A 77 -6.85 2.68 5.42
C GLU A 77 -6.83 1.52 4.46
N ALA A 78 -5.92 0.58 4.65
CA ALA A 78 -5.78 -0.60 3.82
C ALA A 78 -5.58 -1.86 4.66
N THR A 79 -5.89 -3.00 4.06
CA THR A 79 -5.63 -4.31 4.65
C THR A 79 -4.71 -5.11 3.75
N PHE A 80 -3.56 -5.53 4.30
CA PHE A 80 -2.55 -6.34 3.65
C PHE A 80 -2.29 -7.60 4.45
N ALA A 81 -2.61 -8.77 3.89
CA ALA A 81 -2.28 -10.04 4.53
C ALA A 81 -2.63 -10.09 6.05
N SER A 82 -3.81 -9.59 6.41
CA SER A 82 -4.32 -9.45 7.78
C SER A 82 -3.72 -8.33 8.64
N LEU A 83 -2.77 -7.56 8.12
CA LEU A 83 -2.26 -6.34 8.73
C LEU A 83 -3.07 -5.13 8.29
N THR A 84 -3.34 -4.23 9.23
CA THR A 84 -3.90 -2.92 8.93
C THR A 84 -2.77 -1.96 8.62
N VAL A 85 -2.84 -1.34 7.44
CA VAL A 85 -1.89 -0.31 7.01
C VAL A 85 -2.65 1.00 6.84
N THR A 86 -2.05 2.09 7.28
CA THR A 86 -2.58 3.44 7.05
C THR A 86 -1.55 4.23 6.27
N PHE A 87 -1.99 4.82 5.16
CA PHE A 87 -1.19 5.66 4.28
C PHE A 87 -1.65 7.11 4.38
N TRP A 88 -0.70 8.04 4.33
CA TRP A 88 -0.97 9.46 4.16
C TRP A 88 -0.35 9.91 2.84
N VAL A 89 -1.21 10.30 1.91
CA VAL A 89 -0.82 10.69 0.55
C VAL A 89 -1.03 12.18 0.38
N ASP A 90 0.02 12.91 -0.04
CA ASP A 90 -0.05 14.34 -0.38
C ASP A 90 -1.10 14.58 -1.47
N GLN A 91 -2.06 15.47 -1.19
CA GLN A 91 -3.17 15.75 -2.10
C GLN A 91 -2.74 16.39 -3.42
N ARG A 92 -1.63 17.14 -3.41
CA ARG A 92 -1.09 17.87 -4.55
C ARG A 92 -0.13 17.02 -5.37
N THR A 93 0.82 16.38 -4.71
CA THR A 93 1.92 15.66 -5.39
C THR A 93 1.67 14.17 -5.57
N ARG A 94 0.64 13.62 -4.91
CA ARG A 94 0.40 12.17 -4.80
C ARG A 94 1.56 11.42 -4.15
N ALA A 95 2.52 12.10 -3.51
CA ALA A 95 3.62 11.44 -2.82
C ALA A 95 3.11 10.76 -1.54
N MET A 96 3.70 9.60 -1.20
CA MET A 96 3.49 8.98 0.11
C MET A 96 4.30 9.77 1.14
N VAL A 97 3.61 10.35 2.11
CA VAL A 97 4.22 11.19 3.16
C VAL A 97 4.54 10.35 4.40
N LYS A 98 3.61 9.46 4.76
CA LYS A 98 3.70 8.62 5.95
C LYS A 98 2.97 7.32 5.71
N GLU A 99 3.48 6.27 6.30
CA GLU A 99 2.88 4.95 6.33
C GLU A 99 3.00 4.38 7.75
N VAL A 100 1.92 3.77 8.23
CA VAL A 100 1.87 3.07 9.51
C VAL A 100 1.32 1.68 9.31
N ILE A 101 2.10 0.67 9.70
CA ILE A 101 1.69 -0.73 9.69
C ILE A 101 1.42 -1.14 11.13
N VAL A 102 0.22 -1.63 11.40
CA VAL A 102 -0.16 -2.18 12.71
C VAL A 102 0.19 -3.67 12.71
N ILE A 103 1.23 -4.05 13.45
CA ILE A 103 1.68 -5.44 13.60
C ILE A 103 0.90 -6.12 14.73
N SER A 104 0.69 -5.40 15.83
CA SER A 104 -0.18 -5.77 16.95
C SER A 104 -0.82 -4.50 17.55
N PRO A 105 -1.78 -4.60 18.48
CA PRO A 105 -2.33 -3.43 19.16
C PRO A 105 -1.26 -2.54 19.82
N GLU A 106 -0.17 -3.15 20.31
CA GLU A 106 0.93 -2.49 21.01
C GLU A 106 2.10 -2.12 20.07
N ILE A 107 2.25 -2.78 18.92
CA ILE A 107 3.40 -2.62 18.03
C ILE A 107 2.97 -2.03 16.69
N ARG A 108 3.55 -0.86 16.37
CA ARG A 108 3.34 -0.16 15.10
C ARG A 108 4.69 0.13 14.45
N MET A 109 4.79 -0.18 13.16
CA MET A 109 5.90 0.24 12.32
C MET A 109 5.54 1.56 11.66
N LEU A 110 6.42 2.56 11.77
CA LEU A 110 6.25 3.87 11.16
C LEU A 110 7.31 4.05 10.08
N MET A 111 6.87 4.40 8.88
CA MET A 111 7.71 4.84 7.79
C MET A 111 7.34 6.27 7.43
N VAL A 112 8.32 7.17 7.42
CA VAL A 112 8.16 8.58 7.03
C VAL A 112 9.13 8.85 5.90
N ARG A 113 8.69 9.57 4.87
CA ARG A 113 9.52 9.94 3.73
C ARG A 113 9.84 11.42 3.72
#